data_AF-A0A292E2T4-F1
#
_entry.id   AF-A0A292E2T4-F1
#
_cell.length_a   1.000
_cell.length_b   1.000
_cell.length_c   1.000
_cell.angle_alpha   90.00
_cell.angle_beta   90.00
_cell.angle_gamma   90.00
#
_symmetry.space_group_name_H-M   'P 1'
#
loop_
_entity.id
_entity.type
_entity.pdbx_description
1 polymer ?
#
loop_
_entity_poly.entity_id
_entity_poly.type
_entity_poly.pdbx_seq_one_letter_code
_entity_poly.pdbx_strand_id
1 'polypeptide(L)' 'MTDKAPEIITLKALCAELKIDPKEARERLRDAVRDAKKHPELAKSHKPRAPWQWLKGSAGEKEARELFVGK' A
#
# COMPACT_ATOMS: atom_id res chain seq x y z
N MET A 1 15.85 24.85 2.13
CA MET A 1 16.27 23.47 2.39
C MET A 1 15.00 22.63 2.46
N THR A 2 14.53 22.11 1.32
CA THR A 2 13.30 21.31 1.29
C THR A 2 13.69 19.89 1.60
N ASP A 3 13.40 19.48 2.84
CA ASP A 3 13.57 18.14 3.37
C ASP A 3 12.86 17.14 2.45
N LYS A 4 13.64 16.55 1.55
CA LYS A 4 13.21 15.46 0.68
C LYS A 4 13.33 14.18 1.50
N ALA A 5 12.60 14.11 2.63
CA ALA A 5 12.37 12.83 3.26
C ALA A 5 11.76 11.90 2.19
N PRO A 6 12.22 10.65 2.06
CA PRO A 6 11.49 9.70 1.25
C PRO A 6 10.07 9.67 1.81
N GLU A 7 9.08 10.19 1.06
CA GLU A 7 7.69 10.23 1.52
C GLU A 7 7.21 8.78 1.60
N ILE A 8 7.49 8.13 2.72
CA ILE A 8 7.03 6.78 2.97
C ILE A 8 5.55 6.91 3.28
N ILE A 9 4.73 6.56 2.30
CA ILE A 9 3.30 6.49 2.44
C ILE A 9 2.98 5.23 3.24
N THR A 10 2.45 5.43 4.44
CA THR A 10 1.97 4.34 5.27
C THR A 10 0.54 3.98 4.86
N LEU A 11 0.15 2.73 5.08
CA LEU A 11 -1.25 2.32 4.92
C LEU A 11 -2.20 3.19 5.74
N LYS A 12 -1.80 3.62 6.94
CA LYS A 12 -2.63 4.49 7.77
C LYS A 12 -2.89 5.84 7.10
N ALA A 13 -1.90 6.42 6.42
CA ALA A 13 -2.06 7.65 5.65
C ALA A 13 -3.00 7.45 4.46
N LEU A 14 -2.83 6.37 3.67
CA LEU A 14 -3.74 6.04 2.56
C LEU A 14 -5.18 5.79 3.02
N CYS A 15 -5.37 5.08 4.14
CA CYS A 15 -6.69 4.85 4.72
C CYS A 15 -7.35 6.15 5.15
N ALA A 16 -6.59 7.09 5.74
CA ALA A 16 -7.11 8.39 6.15
C ALA A 16 -7.46 9.27 4.94
N GLU A 17 -6.63 9.28 3.90
CA GLU A 17 -6.85 10.05 2.67
C GLU A 17 -8.08 9.53 1.89
N LEU A 18 -8.17 8.21 1.72
CA LEU A 18 -9.23 7.55 0.97
C LEU A 18 -10.48 7.27 1.81
N LYS A 19 -10.46 7.61 3.11
CA LYS A 19 -11.52 7.30 4.09
C LYS A 19 -11.92 5.82 4.08
N ILE A 20 -10.93 4.94 3.98
CA ILE A 20 -11.12 3.49 4.00
C ILE A 20 -10.86 2.99 5.41
N ASP A 21 -11.66 2.01 5.84
CA ASP A 21 -11.42 1.33 7.10
C ASP A 21 -10.05 0.64 7.09
N PRO A 22 -9.18 0.91 8.09
CA PRO A 22 -7.84 0.33 8.13
C PRO A 22 -7.87 -1.20 8.24
N LYS A 23 -9.00 -1.77 8.67
CA LYS A 23 -9.23 -3.21 8.70
C LYS A 23 -9.47 -3.75 7.29
N GLU A 24 -10.43 -3.17 6.56
CA GLU A 24 -10.72 -3.55 5.17
C GLU A 24 -9.51 -3.34 4.26
N ALA A 25 -8.81 -2.22 4.42
CA ALA A 25 -7.62 -1.93 3.63
C ALA A 25 -6.52 -2.98 3.82
N ARG A 26 -6.31 -3.45 5.06
CA ARG A 26 -5.38 -4.55 5.36
C ARG A 26 -5.81 -5.88 4.76
N GLU A 27 -7.10 -6.19 4.78
CA GLU A 27 -7.62 -7.43 4.21
C GLU A 27 -7.47 -7.44 2.69
N ARG A 28 -7.86 -6.34 2.02
CA ARG A 28 -7.65 -6.14 0.58
C ARG A 28 -6.18 -6.29 0.20
N LEU A 29 -5.28 -5.66 0.94
CA LEU A 29 -3.84 -5.77 0.68
C LEU A 29 -3.30 -7.18 0.89
N ARG A 30 -3.80 -7.91 1.89
CA ARG A 30 -3.44 -9.33 2.05
C ARG A 30 -3.92 -10.16 0.87
N ASP A 31 -5.13 -9.90 0.38
CA ASP A 31 -5.67 -10.61 -0.77
C ASP A 31 -4.84 -10.30 -2.04
N ALA A 32 -4.51 -9.02 -2.27
CA ALA A 32 -3.63 -8.59 -3.35
C ALA A 32 -2.23 -9.20 -3.26
N VAL A 33 -1.66 -9.33 -2.06
CA VAL A 33 -0.37 -10.01 -1.84
C VAL A 33 -0.46 -11.51 -2.09
N ARG A 34 -1.59 -12.15 -1.79
CA ARG A 34 -1.84 -13.55 -2.14
C ARG A 34 -2.02 -13.70 -3.65
N ASP A 35 -2.60 -12.71 -4.30
CA ASP A 35 -2.73 -12.62 -5.76
C ASP A 35 -1.46 -12.02 -6.39
N ALA A 36 -0.32 -12.68 -6.15
CA ALA A 36 0.98 -12.31 -6.72
C ALA A 36 1.00 -12.31 -8.27
N LYS A 37 -0.07 -12.82 -8.89
CA LYS A 37 -0.30 -12.81 -10.34
C LYS A 37 -0.81 -11.45 -10.83
N LYS A 38 -1.64 -10.77 -10.05
CA LYS A 38 -2.10 -9.41 -10.32
C LYS A 38 -1.18 -8.35 -9.73
N HIS A 39 -0.60 -8.62 -8.56
CA HIS A 39 0.21 -7.65 -7.83
C HIS A 39 1.57 -8.19 -7.37
N PRO A 40 2.50 -8.41 -8.31
CA PRO A 40 3.81 -8.98 -8.00
C PRO A 40 4.72 -8.05 -7.17
N GLU A 41 4.56 -6.72 -7.27
CA GLU A 41 5.39 -5.76 -6.54
C GLU A 41 4.92 -5.62 -5.08
N LEU A 42 3.60 -5.62 -4.85
CA LEU A 42 3.02 -5.76 -3.50
C LEU A 42 3.40 -7.08 -2.84
N ALA A 43 3.28 -8.20 -3.58
CA ALA A 43 3.57 -9.53 -3.06
C ALA A 43 5.05 -9.69 -2.69
N LYS A 44 5.98 -9.14 -3.50
CA LYS A 44 7.41 -9.15 -3.20
C LYS A 44 7.81 -8.22 -2.06
N SER A 45 7.14 -7.08 -1.93
CA SER A 45 7.46 -6.08 -0.89
C SER A 45 6.90 -6.44 0.48
N HIS A 46 5.89 -7.31 0.55
CA HIS A 46 5.22 -7.62 1.81
C HIS A 46 6.00 -8.65 2.64
N LYS A 47 6.47 -8.21 3.81
CA LYS A 47 6.97 -9.10 4.87
C LYS A 47 5.86 -9.36 5.89
N PRO A 48 5.60 -10.63 6.28
CA PRO A 48 4.64 -10.93 7.33
C PRO A 48 5.04 -10.22 8.63
N ARG A 49 4.05 -9.56 9.26
CA ARG A 49 4.19 -8.72 10.48
C ARG A 49 4.91 -7.38 10.30
N ALA A 50 5.34 -7.02 9.08
CA ALA A 50 5.87 -5.68 8.82
C ALA A 50 4.72 -4.67 8.66
N PRO A 51 4.92 -3.41 9.09
CA PRO A 51 3.99 -2.34 8.79
C PRO A 51 3.92 -2.12 7.27
N TRP A 52 2.70 -1.95 6.75
CA TRP A 52 2.48 -1.61 5.35
C TRP A 52 2.94 -0.18 5.08
N GLN A 53 4.05 -0.08 4.35
CA GLN A 53 4.73 1.16 4.03
C GLN A 53 5.24 1.05 2.60
N TRP A 54 4.97 2.05 1.78
CA TRP A 54 5.47 2.15 0.44
C TRP A 54 6.22 3.47 0.27
N LEU A 55 7.21 3.47 -0.61
CA LEU A 55 7.82 4.73 -1.03
C LEU A 55 6.86 5.42 -2.00
N LYS A 56 6.61 6.71 -1.80
CA LYS A 56 5.83 7.52 -2.74
C LYS A 56 6.48 7.48 -4.12
N GLY A 57 5.68 7.14 -5.14
CA GLY A 57 6.13 6.91 -6.50
C GLY A 57 6.66 5.50 -6.78
N SER A 58 6.64 4.58 -5.81
CA SER A 58 6.96 3.17 -6.08
C SER A 58 5.77 2.45 -6.70
N ALA A 59 6.04 1.39 -7.46
CA ALA A 59 4.99 0.56 -8.03
C ALA A 59 4.08 -0.02 -6.94
N GLY A 60 4.63 -0.40 -5.78
CA GLY A 60 3.83 -0.91 -4.67
C GLY A 60 2.84 0.12 -4.09
N GLU A 61 3.21 1.41 -4.05
CA GLU A 61 2.26 2.48 -3.67
C GLU A 61 1.16 2.61 -4.71
N LYS A 62 1.54 2.63 -5.99
CA LYS A 62 0.60 2.76 -7.09
C LYS A 62 -0.40 1.60 -7.10
N GLU A 63 0.08 0.37 -6.96
CA GLU A 63 -0.79 -0.81 -6.85
C GLU A 63 -1.70 -0.75 -5.62
N ALA A 64 -1.18 -0.34 -4.46
CA ALA A 64 -2.00 -0.20 -3.25
C ALA A 64 -3.11 0.85 -3.43
N ARG A 65 -2.78 1.99 -4.04
CA ARG A 65 -3.74 3.06 -4.31
C ARG A 65 -4.76 2.65 -5.38
N GLU A 66 -4.35 1.96 -6.44
CA GLU A 66 -5.25 1.38 -7.43
C GLU A 66 -6.18 0.32 -6.80
N LEU A 67 -5.70 -0.50 -5.88
CA LEU A 67 -6.51 -1.47 -5.14
C LEU A 67 -7.62 -0.81 -4.29
N PHE A 68 -7.37 0.41 -3.82
CA PHE A 68 -8.30 1.18 -3.01
C PHE A 68 -9.24 2.06 -3.82
N VAL A 69 -8.76 2.64 -4.93
CA VAL A 69 -9.51 3.55 -5.80
C VAL A 69 -10.30 2.80 -6.88
N GLY A 70 -9.79 1.67 -7.37
CA GLY A 70 -10.39 0.84 -8.42
C GLY A 70 -11.58 0.02 -7.95
N LYS A 71 -12.59 0.70 -7.40
CA LYS A 71 -13.93 0.13 -7.16
C LYS A 71 -14.82 0.33 -8.38
#